data_AF-A0A2G2KAS2-F1
#
_entry.id   AF-A0A2G2KAS2-F1
#
_cell.length_a   1.000
_cell.length_b   1.000
_cell.length_c   1.000
_cell.angle_alpha   90.00
_cell.angle_beta   90.00
_cell.angle_gamma   90.00
#
_symmetry.space_group_name_H-M   'P 1'
#
loop_
_entity.id
_entity.type
_entity.pdbx_description
1 polymer ?
#
loop_
_entity_poly.entity_id
_entity_poly.type
_entity_poly.pdbx_seq_one_letter_code
_entity_poly.pdbx_strand_id
1 'polypeptide(L)'
;MKYYIISLISVLIMSCKSSHLSPKDSLVSISKNPCLKYCEVYDLHIYSDGTFVYKGVLNVNKKETHRGQISKEALSEIKTLL
;
A
#
# COMPACT_ATOMS: atom_id res chain seq x y z
N MET A 1 -9.63 -39.16 -23.74
CA MET A 1 -8.48 -38.52 -23.03
C MET A 1 -8.22 -37.06 -23.42
N LYS A 2 -9.02 -36.42 -24.29
CA LYS A 2 -8.81 -35.03 -24.73
C LYS A 2 -9.43 -33.98 -23.78
N TYR A 3 -10.49 -34.35 -23.07
CA TYR A 3 -11.26 -33.47 -22.18
C TYR A 3 -10.64 -33.24 -20.79
N TYR A 4 -9.78 -34.16 -20.34
CA TYR A 4 -9.06 -34.03 -19.06
C TYR A 4 -8.04 -32.88 -19.08
N ILE A 5 -7.42 -32.63 -20.24
CA ILE A 5 -6.46 -31.53 -20.42
C ILE A 5 -7.19 -30.17 -20.33
N ILE A 6 -8.41 -30.09 -20.85
CA ILE A 6 -9.23 -28.87 -20.81
C ILE A 6 -9.69 -28.56 -19.37
N SER A 7 -10.03 -29.60 -18.59
CA SER A 7 -10.42 -29.46 -17.18
C SER A 7 -9.27 -29.01 -16.26
N LEU A 8 -8.01 -29.27 -16.62
CA LEU A 8 -6.84 -28.88 -15.83
C LEU A 8 -6.51 -27.38 -16.00
N ILE A 9 -6.77 -26.83 -17.18
CA ILE A 9 -6.49 -25.43 -17.54
C ILE A 9 -7.47 -24.46 -16.83
N SER A 10 -8.71 -24.88 -16.60
CA SER A 10 -9.72 -24.06 -15.90
C SER A 10 -9.44 -23.83 -14.40
N VAL A 11 -8.55 -24.61 -13.77
CA VAL A 11 -8.22 -24.46 -12.34
C VAL A 11 -7.15 -23.38 -12.11
N LEU A 12 -6.39 -23.01 -13.15
CA LEU A 12 -5.29 -22.04 -13.06
C LEU A 12 -5.73 -20.57 -13.13
N ILE A 13 -7.01 -20.30 -13.38
CA ILE A 13 -7.61 -18.95 -13.37
C ILE A 13 -8.17 -18.56 -12.00
N MET A 14 -7.72 -19.18 -10.91
CA MET A 14 -7.99 -18.69 -9.55
C MET A 14 -7.33 -17.31 -9.35
N SER A 15 -8.09 -16.30 -9.75
CA SER A 15 -8.13 -14.90 -9.35
C SER A 15 -7.10 -14.53 -8.27
N CYS A 16 -6.03 -13.86 -8.69
CA CYS A 16 -5.32 -12.92 -7.81
C CYS A 16 -6.33 -11.87 -7.33
N LYS A 17 -6.86 -12.04 -6.12
CA LYS A 17 -7.56 -10.94 -5.43
C LYS A 17 -6.51 -9.88 -5.11
N SER A 18 -6.49 -8.81 -5.91
CA SER A 18 -5.73 -7.61 -5.54
C SER A 18 -6.36 -7.06 -4.26
N SER A 19 -5.67 -7.17 -3.13
CA SER A 19 -6.09 -6.56 -1.88
C SER A 19 -6.03 -5.05 -2.05
N HIS A 20 -7.19 -4.42 -2.24
CA HIS A 20 -7.30 -2.98 -2.33
C HIS A 20 -7.14 -2.40 -0.92
N LEU A 21 -5.91 -2.02 -0.57
CA LEU A 21 -5.58 -1.34 0.69
C LEU A 21 -6.37 -0.01 0.76
N SER A 22 -7.31 0.06 1.69
CA SER A 22 -8.12 1.26 1.94
C SER A 22 -7.46 2.14 2.99
N PRO A 23 -7.33 3.46 2.78
CA PRO A 23 -6.78 4.37 3.79
C PRO A 23 -7.44 4.26 5.17
N LYS A 24 -8.72 3.87 5.24
CA LYS A 24 -9.46 3.70 6.51
C LYS A 24 -8.96 2.53 7.36
N ASP A 25 -8.31 1.55 6.72
CA ASP A 25 -7.80 0.35 7.38
C ASP A 25 -6.31 0.52 7.74
N SER A 26 -5.75 1.72 7.56
CA SER A 26 -4.38 2.01 7.93
C SER A 26 -4.24 2.14 9.45
N LEU A 27 -3.16 1.57 9.98
CA LEU A 27 -2.73 1.73 11.36
C LEU A 27 -2.33 3.19 11.62
N VAL A 28 -1.64 3.80 10.65
CA VAL A 28 -1.19 5.20 10.69
C VAL A 28 -1.50 5.85 9.36
N SER A 29 -2.08 7.05 9.40
CA SER A 29 -2.33 7.89 8.23
C SER A 29 -1.79 9.29 8.47
N ILE A 30 -0.87 9.73 7.61
CA ILE A 30 -0.27 11.07 7.66
C ILE A 30 -0.50 11.71 6.29
N SER A 31 -1.12 12.89 6.29
CA SER A 31 -1.39 13.63 5.06
C SER A 31 -0.93 15.07 5.22
N LYS A 32 -0.28 15.61 4.18
CA LYS A 32 0.11 17.01 4.10
C LYS A 32 -0.53 17.64 2.88
N ASN A 33 -1.41 18.61 3.14
CA ASN A 33 -2.18 19.29 2.12
C ASN A 33 -1.39 20.46 1.48
N PRO A 34 -1.79 20.91 0.29
CA PRO A 34 -1.25 22.13 -0.31
C PRO A 34 -1.40 23.33 0.62
N CYS A 35 -0.44 24.24 0.54
CA CYS A 35 -0.45 25.52 1.24
C CYS A 35 -0.16 26.65 0.24
N LEU A 36 -0.27 27.92 0.68
CA LEU A 36 0.00 29.08 -0.17
C LEU A 36 1.47 29.23 -0.60
N LYS A 37 2.39 28.49 0.05
CA LYS A 37 3.83 28.47 -0.26
C LYS A 37 4.21 27.15 -0.95
N TYR A 38 5.51 26.94 -1.17
CA TYR A 38 6.08 25.71 -1.73
C TYR A 38 6.09 24.57 -0.69
N CYS A 39 4.92 24.19 -0.17
CA CYS A 39 4.78 23.05 0.73
C CYS A 39 4.82 21.75 -0.04
N GLU A 40 5.48 20.76 0.54
CA GLU A 40 5.37 19.36 0.13
C GLU A 40 3.94 18.85 0.37
N VAL A 41 3.41 18.11 -0.59
CA VAL A 41 2.04 17.57 -0.58
C VAL A 41 2.13 16.07 -0.79
N TYR A 42 1.65 15.30 0.18
CA TYR A 42 1.69 13.84 0.12
C TYR A 42 0.68 13.19 1.08
N ASP A 43 0.43 11.91 0.83
CA ASP A 43 -0.25 11.00 1.75
C ASP A 43 0.68 9.82 2.08
N LEU A 44 0.69 9.38 3.34
CA LEU A 44 1.39 8.18 3.81
C LEU A 44 0.44 7.35 4.67
N HIS A 45 0.26 6.10 4.27
CA HIS A 45 -0.51 5.11 5.02
C HIS A 45 0.39 3.92 5.38
N ILE A 46 0.37 3.52 6.64
CA ILE A 46 1.05 2.32 7.14
C ILE A 46 -0.02 1.37 7.67
N TYR A 47 0.04 0.10 7.27
CA TYR A 47 -0.95 -0.91 7.58
C TYR A 47 -0.43 -1.89 8.65
N SER A 48 -1.35 -2.65 9.26
CA SER A 48 -1.04 -3.53 10.39
C SER A 48 -0.05 -4.66 10.06
N ASP A 49 0.05 -5.01 8.78
CA ASP A 49 0.96 -6.01 8.22
C ASP A 49 2.34 -5.43 7.84
N GLY A 50 2.59 -4.14 8.10
CA GLY A 50 3.83 -3.44 7.74
C GLY A 50 3.85 -2.90 6.32
N THR A 51 2.81 -3.15 5.51
CA THR A 51 2.72 -2.52 4.19
C THR A 51 2.64 -1.01 4.37
N PHE A 52 3.39 -0.25 3.56
CA PHE A 52 3.21 1.19 3.46
C PHE A 52 2.82 1.61 2.04
N VAL A 53 2.03 2.67 1.95
CA VAL A 53 1.67 3.34 0.70
C VAL A 53 1.94 4.82 0.88
N TYR A 54 2.93 5.33 0.14
CA TYR A 54 3.28 6.74 0.09
C TYR A 54 2.83 7.31 -1.27
N LYS A 55 2.12 8.42 -1.29
CA LYS A 55 1.69 9.10 -2.51
C LYS A 55 2.20 10.53 -2.49
N GLY A 56 3.26 10.78 -3.25
CA GLY A 56 3.82 12.12 -3.41
C GLY A 56 3.12 12.89 -4.53
N VAL A 57 2.70 14.13 -4.26
CA VAL A 57 1.92 14.96 -5.19
C VAL A 57 2.73 16.16 -5.68
N LEU A 58 3.11 17.07 -4.77
CA LEU A 58 3.73 18.35 -5.13
C LEU A 58 4.92 18.63 -4.21
N ASN A 59 6.00 19.22 -4.75
CA ASN A 59 7.18 19.68 -4.00
C ASN A 59 7.83 18.61 -3.10
N VAL A 60 7.79 17.35 -3.54
CA VAL A 60 8.35 16.18 -2.84
C VAL A 60 9.46 15.54 -3.67
N ASN A 61 10.43 14.93 -2.99
CA ASN A 61 11.54 14.20 -3.65
C ASN A 61 11.06 12.94 -4.36
N LYS A 62 10.08 12.23 -3.79
CA LYS A 62 9.45 11.07 -4.41
C LYS A 62 8.06 11.47 -4.89
N LYS A 63 7.87 11.55 -6.21
CA LYS A 63 6.54 11.75 -6.80
C LYS A 63 5.84 10.41 -7.05
N GLU A 64 4.53 10.45 -7.22
CA GLU A 64 3.66 9.31 -7.48
C GLU A 64 3.51 8.34 -6.29
N THR A 65 2.90 7.18 -6.54
CA THR A 65 2.62 6.19 -5.51
C THR A 65 3.77 5.20 -5.37
N HIS A 66 4.33 5.12 -4.17
CA HIS A 66 5.34 4.16 -3.76
C HIS A 66 4.73 3.21 -2.75
N ARG A 67 4.93 1.90 -2.97
CA ARG A 67 4.48 0.86 -2.06
C ARG A 67 5.65 0.00 -1.64
N GLY A 68 5.64 -0.46 -0.40
CA GLY A 68 6.66 -1.36 0.09
C GLY A 68 6.30 -1.92 1.46
N GLN A 69 7.29 -2.55 2.07
CA GLN A 69 7.21 -3.11 3.41
C GLN A 69 8.19 -2.36 4.32
N ILE A 70 7.74 -2.00 5.51
CA ILE A 70 8.66 -1.53 6.57
C ILE A 70 9.22 -2.73 7.32
N SER A 71 10.35 -2.55 8.01
CA SER A 71 10.93 -3.63 8.80
C SER A 71 10.02 -3.99 9.98
N LYS A 72 10.16 -5.22 10.49
CA LYS A 72 9.37 -5.69 11.63
C LYS A 72 9.66 -4.87 12.88
N GLU A 73 10.90 -4.43 13.04
CA GLU A 73 11.37 -3.59 14.14
C GLU A 73 10.67 -2.23 14.09
N ALA A 74 10.70 -1.55 12.93
CA ALA A 74 10.00 -0.27 12.75
C ALA A 74 8.48 -0.40 12.96
N LEU A 75 7.86 -1.49 12.48
CA LEU A 75 6.44 -1.75 12.72
C LEU A 75 6.13 -1.95 14.21
N SER A 76 7.01 -2.64 14.94
CA SER A 76 6.88 -2.83 16.38
C SER A 76 6.98 -1.51 17.12
N GLU A 77 7.95 -0.67 16.78
CA GLU A 77 8.12 0.67 17.38
C GLU A 77 6.87 1.53 17.15
N ILE A 78 6.35 1.59 15.92
CA ILE A 78 5.12 2.35 15.62
C ILE A 78 3.95 1.86 16.48
N LYS A 79 3.79 0.53 16.63
CA LYS A 79 2.70 -0.05 17.44
C LYS A 79 2.81 0.29 18.93
N THR A 80 4.00 0.62 19.44
CA THR A 80 4.16 1.06 20.85
C THR A 80 3.77 2.52 21.08
N LEU A 81 3.61 3.32 20.02
CA LEU A 81 3.27 4.73 20.08
C LEU A 81 1.76 5.01 19.93
N LEU A 82 0.96 3.97 19.69
CA LEU A 82 -0.50 4.02 19.48
C LEU A 82 -1.23 3.47 20.70
#